data_AF-A0A9C8FUI3-F1
#
_entry.id   AF-A0A9C8FUI3-F1
#
_cell.length_a   1.000
_cell.length_b   1.000
_cell.length_c   1.000
_cell.angle_alpha   90.00
_cell.angle_beta   90.00
_cell.angle_gamma   90.00
#
_symmetry.space_group_name_H-M   'P 1'
#
loop_
_entity.id
_entity.type
_entity.pdbx_description
1 polymer ?
#
loop_
_entity_poly.entity_id
_entity_poly.type
_entity_poly.pdbx_seq_one_letter_code
_entity_poly.pdbx_strand_id
1 'polypeptide(L)'
;MSRETTGEELTVGILAGGKSRRLGLDKGLIPWRGRSLLEWSAYRAAALGGELYILAKERAPYEGFGYPVLTDFSSSLTPLSGILTVIPFVKDWLLLLACDILILSDGLLPLLWDKRREGRAVVVHSPQGYQPFLGLYPRRELQRWEDAYRRGSYKLQPVVEQMDKIVCPQESLEAELGGGPLFLNINRPEDLRKLRLQELNRTSNGVKEP
;
A
#
# COMPACT_ATOMS: atom_id res chain seq x y z
N MET A 1 -10.64 20.31 19.76
CA MET A 1 -10.65 18.91 20.21
C MET A 1 -9.31 18.31 19.89
N SER A 2 -8.48 18.19 20.91
CA SER A 2 -7.09 17.74 20.85
C SER A 2 -7.06 16.26 20.48
N ARG A 3 -6.47 15.91 19.34
CA ARG A 3 -6.17 14.50 19.04
C ARG A 3 -5.04 14.08 19.96
N GLU A 4 -5.35 13.29 20.99
CA GLU A 4 -4.33 12.56 21.74
C GLU A 4 -3.49 11.76 20.74
N THR A 5 -2.26 12.21 20.54
CA THR A 5 -1.26 11.49 19.77
C THR A 5 -0.87 10.31 20.65
N THR A 6 -1.55 9.18 20.45
CA THR A 6 -1.09 7.89 20.95
C THR A 6 0.35 7.74 20.45
N GLY A 7 1.32 7.65 21.35
CA GLY A 7 2.76 7.67 21.06
C GLY A 7 3.29 6.44 20.30
N GLU A 8 2.47 5.85 19.45
CA GLU A 8 2.81 4.70 18.62
C GLU A 8 3.46 5.17 17.32
N GLU A 9 4.60 4.60 16.99
CA GLU A 9 5.36 4.93 15.79
C GLU A 9 4.87 4.10 14.58
N LEU A 10 4.50 4.82 13.51
CA LEU A 10 4.13 4.22 12.23
C LEU A 10 5.34 4.17 11.29
N THR A 11 5.64 2.98 10.80
CA THR A 11 6.52 2.76 9.65
C THR A 11 5.66 2.46 8.42
N VAL A 12 5.94 3.10 7.29
CA VAL A 12 5.27 2.84 6.01
C VAL A 12 6.23 2.16 5.05
N GLY A 13 5.91 0.96 4.61
CA GLY A 13 6.61 0.27 3.53
C GLY A 13 5.83 0.37 2.22
N ILE A 14 6.34 1.14 1.26
CA ILE A 14 5.76 1.17 -0.09
C ILE A 14 6.55 0.21 -0.98
N LEU A 15 5.92 -0.89 -1.37
CA LEU A 15 6.49 -1.80 -2.35
C LEU A 15 6.51 -1.11 -3.72
N ALA A 16 7.71 -0.72 -4.12
CA ALA A 16 8.04 -0.17 -5.41
C ALA A 16 8.81 -1.21 -6.22
N GLY A 17 8.58 -1.23 -7.52
CA GLY A 17 9.26 -2.17 -8.38
C GLY A 17 8.44 -3.41 -8.69
N GLY A 18 8.60 -3.79 -9.94
CA GLY A 18 7.80 -4.79 -10.60
C GLY A 18 7.81 -4.43 -12.06
N LYS A 19 8.75 -5.00 -12.82
CA LYS A 19 8.70 -4.91 -14.28
C LYS A 19 7.35 -5.47 -14.70
N SER A 20 6.42 -4.59 -15.06
CA SER A 20 5.29 -5.04 -15.85
C SER A 20 5.88 -5.37 -17.22
N ARG A 21 6.05 -6.67 -17.48
CA ARG A 21 6.50 -7.17 -18.79
C ARG A 21 5.65 -6.60 -19.93
N ARG A 22 4.41 -6.16 -19.61
CA ARG A 22 3.43 -5.58 -20.53
C ARG A 22 3.55 -4.06 -20.69
N LEU A 23 4.10 -3.34 -19.71
CA LEU A 23 4.30 -1.88 -19.77
C LEU A 23 5.72 -1.47 -20.15
N GLY A 24 6.69 -2.39 -20.04
CA GLY A 24 8.11 -2.10 -20.36
C GLY A 24 8.79 -1.12 -19.41
N LEU A 25 8.05 -0.56 -18.46
CA LEU A 25 8.49 0.44 -17.47
C LEU A 25 8.20 -0.05 -16.06
N ASP A 26 8.93 0.51 -15.09
CA ASP A 26 8.61 0.32 -13.68
C ASP A 26 7.33 1.06 -13.33
N LYS A 27 6.34 0.34 -12.78
CA LYS A 27 5.01 0.89 -12.51
C LYS A 27 5.06 2.10 -11.57
N GLY A 28 5.96 2.08 -10.57
CA GLY A 28 6.08 3.17 -9.61
C GLY A 28 6.43 4.52 -10.25
N LEU A 29 7.08 4.49 -11.42
CA LEU A 29 7.52 5.68 -12.15
C LEU A 29 6.49 6.20 -13.16
N ILE A 30 5.35 5.53 -13.31
CA ILE A 30 4.33 5.94 -14.28
C ILE A 30 3.71 7.28 -13.84
N PRO A 31 3.71 8.30 -14.71
CA PRO A 31 3.11 9.59 -14.38
C PRO A 31 1.58 9.55 -14.47
N TRP A 32 0.93 10.12 -13.44
CA TRP A 32 -0.49 10.31 -13.29
C TRP A 32 -0.80 11.66 -12.63
N ARG A 33 -1.63 12.50 -13.25
CA ARG A 33 -1.99 13.85 -12.72
C ARG A 33 -0.76 14.66 -12.24
N GLY A 34 0.34 14.61 -12.99
CA GLY A 34 1.56 15.37 -12.69
C GLY A 34 2.48 14.77 -11.62
N ARG A 35 2.16 13.59 -11.07
CA ARG A 35 3.00 12.85 -10.10
C ARG A 35 3.18 11.40 -10.52
N SER A 36 4.25 10.74 -10.13
CA SER A 36 4.40 9.29 -10.30
C SER A 36 3.41 8.53 -9.41
N LEU A 37 3.14 7.25 -9.72
CA LEU A 37 2.30 6.43 -8.85
C LEU A 37 2.91 6.26 -7.44
N LEU A 38 4.24 6.16 -7.37
CA LEU A 38 4.95 6.13 -6.09
C LEU A 38 4.71 7.41 -5.28
N GLU A 39 4.78 8.59 -5.93
CA GLU A 39 4.49 9.87 -5.27
C GLU A 39 3.05 9.96 -4.77
N TRP A 40 2.09 9.38 -5.49
CA TRP A 40 0.70 9.27 -5.02
C TRP A 40 0.59 8.39 -3.78
N SER A 41 1.21 7.20 -3.76
CA SER A 41 1.21 6.34 -2.57
C SER A 41 1.90 7.02 -1.38
N ALA A 42 3.02 7.70 -1.61
CA ALA A 42 3.75 8.43 -0.57
C ALA A 42 2.96 9.63 -0.02
N TYR A 43 2.31 10.40 -0.90
CA TYR A 43 1.44 11.52 -0.51
C TYR A 43 0.31 11.08 0.42
N ARG A 44 -0.34 9.95 0.10
CA ARG A 44 -1.45 9.43 0.92
C ARG A 44 -0.97 8.87 2.25
N ALA A 45 0.17 8.17 2.24
CA ALA A 45 0.79 7.69 3.47
C ALA A 45 1.19 8.83 4.42
N ALA A 46 1.67 9.95 3.87
CA ALA A 46 2.09 11.11 4.65
C ALA A 46 0.96 11.69 5.52
N ALA A 47 -0.31 11.50 5.13
CA ALA A 47 -1.46 11.95 5.92
C ALA A 47 -1.60 11.25 7.29
N LEU A 48 -1.02 10.05 7.45
CA LEU A 48 -1.01 9.34 8.73
C LEU A 48 0.16 9.74 9.65
N GLY A 49 1.17 10.41 9.12
CA GLY A 49 2.47 10.55 9.77
C GLY A 49 3.26 9.23 9.75
N GLY A 50 4.53 9.28 10.15
CA GLY A 50 5.39 8.10 10.23
C GLY A 50 6.60 8.12 9.29
N GLU A 51 7.48 7.15 9.49
CA GLU A 51 8.70 6.98 8.68
C GLU A 51 8.40 6.13 7.45
N LEU A 52 8.63 6.70 6.26
CA LEU A 52 8.35 6.02 4.99
C LEU A 52 9.64 5.43 4.40
N TYR A 53 9.53 4.18 3.96
CA TYR A 53 10.57 3.45 3.24
C TYR A 53 10.04 2.95 1.89
N ILE A 54 10.83 3.13 0.84
CA ILE A 54 10.59 2.55 -0.48
C ILE A 54 11.23 1.16 -0.51
N LEU A 55 10.43 0.13 -0.73
CA LEU A 55 10.89 -1.26 -0.79
C LEU A 55 11.05 -1.62 -2.26
N ALA A 56 12.29 -1.77 -2.73
CA ALA A 56 12.57 -1.93 -4.16
C ALA A 56 13.63 -2.98 -4.46
N LYS A 57 13.71 -3.42 -5.71
CA LYS A 57 14.76 -4.34 -6.18
C LYS A 57 16.08 -3.64 -6.41
N GLU A 58 16.01 -2.46 -6.99
CA GLU A 58 17.14 -1.63 -7.35
C GLU A 58 16.95 -0.26 -6.74
N ARG A 59 18.04 0.33 -6.25
CA ARG A 59 18.01 1.62 -5.58
C ARG A 59 17.87 2.79 -6.56
N ALA A 60 18.67 2.78 -7.62
CA ALA A 60 18.87 3.90 -8.55
C ALA A 60 17.58 4.54 -9.10
N PRO A 61 16.52 3.79 -9.49
CA PRO A 61 15.29 4.41 -10.01
C PRO A 61 14.53 5.26 -8.97
N TYR A 62 14.83 5.08 -7.68
CA TYR A 62 14.06 5.62 -6.57
C TYR A 62 14.79 6.64 -5.70
N GLU A 63 16.09 6.87 -5.93
CA GLU A 63 16.91 7.77 -5.10
C GLU A 63 16.42 9.23 -5.13
N GLY A 64 15.81 9.66 -6.24
CA GLY A 64 15.30 11.02 -6.41
C GLY A 64 14.00 11.34 -5.67
N PHE A 65 13.34 10.35 -5.05
CA PHE A 65 12.04 10.56 -4.39
C PHE A 65 12.14 11.13 -2.97
N GLY A 66 13.34 11.27 -2.40
CA GLY A 66 13.55 11.87 -1.08
C GLY A 66 13.19 10.96 0.10
N TYR A 67 12.98 9.67 -0.14
CA TYR A 67 12.73 8.66 0.90
C TYR A 67 13.83 7.59 0.92
N PRO A 68 14.17 7.01 2.09
CA PRO A 68 15.07 5.88 2.17
C PRO A 68 14.58 4.71 1.31
N VAL A 69 15.49 4.16 0.50
CA VAL A 69 15.22 3.00 -0.35
C VAL A 69 15.88 1.76 0.26
N LEU A 70 15.06 0.77 0.60
CA LEU A 70 15.48 -0.54 1.10
C LEU A 70 15.47 -1.54 -0.05
N THR A 71 16.64 -2.06 -0.39
CA THR A 71 16.82 -3.03 -1.47
C THR A 71 16.51 -4.45 -0.99
N ASP A 72 15.69 -5.19 -1.74
CA ASP A 72 15.39 -6.60 -1.48
C ASP A 72 16.68 -7.43 -1.41
N PHE A 73 16.88 -8.14 -0.30
CA PHE A 73 18.07 -8.96 -0.07
C PHE A 73 18.02 -10.32 -0.79
N SER A 74 16.83 -10.74 -1.25
CA SER A 74 16.63 -12.08 -1.80
C SER A 74 16.94 -12.15 -3.29
N SER A 75 17.63 -13.23 -3.70
CA SER A 75 17.73 -13.61 -5.11
C SER A 75 16.40 -14.12 -5.68
N SER A 76 15.55 -14.68 -4.81
CA SER A 76 14.20 -15.15 -5.14
C SER A 76 13.20 -14.03 -4.86
N LEU A 77 13.05 -13.15 -5.85
CA LEU A 77 12.29 -11.91 -5.74
C LEU A 77 10.80 -12.17 -5.55
N THR A 78 10.33 -12.03 -4.31
CA THR A 78 8.92 -12.21 -3.93
C THR A 78 8.41 -10.97 -3.19
N PRO A 79 7.10 -10.70 -3.22
CA PRO A 79 6.55 -9.63 -2.38
C PRO A 79 6.89 -9.79 -0.90
N LEU A 80 7.00 -11.04 -0.43
CA LEU A 80 7.37 -11.34 0.95
C LEU A 80 8.80 -10.88 1.28
N SER A 81 9.79 -11.18 0.42
CA SER A 81 11.18 -10.73 0.65
C SER A 81 11.30 -9.21 0.68
N GLY A 82 10.52 -8.52 -0.16
CA GLY A 82 10.37 -7.05 -0.10
C GLY A 82 9.82 -6.57 1.25
N ILE A 83 8.77 -7.20 1.79
CA ILE A 83 8.23 -6.86 3.12
C ILE A 83 9.27 -7.08 4.22
N LEU A 84 10.04 -8.17 4.15
CA LEU A 84 11.03 -8.49 5.17
C LEU A 84 12.13 -7.42 5.30
N THR A 85 12.41 -6.63 4.25
CA THR A 85 13.47 -5.63 4.29
C THR A 85 13.15 -4.46 5.22
N VAL A 86 11.86 -4.12 5.40
CA VAL A 86 11.44 -3.01 6.28
C VAL A 86 11.20 -3.45 7.72
N ILE A 87 10.95 -4.75 7.96
CA ILE A 87 10.66 -5.27 9.31
C ILE A 87 11.68 -4.80 10.37
N PRO A 88 13.01 -4.75 10.13
CA PRO A 88 13.97 -4.28 11.14
C PRO A 88 13.78 -2.82 11.58
N PHE A 89 13.13 -1.99 10.75
CA PHE A 89 12.88 -0.57 11.01
C PHE A 89 11.52 -0.32 11.69
N VAL A 90 10.67 -1.35 11.81
CA VAL A 90 9.35 -1.22 12.42
C VAL A 90 9.45 -1.31 13.94
N LYS A 91 8.98 -0.26 14.62
CA LYS A 91 8.84 -0.26 16.09
C LYS A 91 7.48 -0.76 16.56
N ASP A 92 6.39 -0.06 16.19
CA ASP A 92 5.05 -0.42 16.67
C ASP A 92 4.15 -0.95 15.55
N TRP A 93 4.03 -0.19 14.45
CA TRP A 93 3.11 -0.52 13.36
C TRP A 93 3.76 -0.40 11.99
N LEU A 94 3.44 -1.36 11.12
CA LEU A 94 3.80 -1.33 9.71
C LEU A 94 2.54 -1.14 8.85
N LEU A 95 2.47 -0.05 8.11
CA LEU A 95 1.56 0.08 6.98
C LEU A 95 2.26 -0.44 5.72
N LEU A 96 1.65 -1.40 5.04
CA LEU A 96 2.08 -1.82 3.72
C LEU A 96 1.23 -1.16 2.65
N LEU A 97 1.88 -0.60 1.63
CA LEU A 97 1.27 -0.07 0.41
C LEU A 97 2.00 -0.60 -0.82
N ALA A 98 1.30 -0.67 -1.94
CA ALA A 98 1.90 -0.92 -3.24
C ALA A 98 1.85 0.34 -4.11
N CYS A 99 2.87 0.54 -4.94
CA CYS A 99 2.93 1.69 -5.85
C CYS A 99 1.95 1.59 -7.03
N ASP A 100 1.28 0.45 -7.25
CA ASP A 100 0.32 0.30 -8.35
C ASP A 100 -1.13 0.63 -7.98
N ILE A 101 -1.35 1.09 -6.76
CA ILE A 101 -2.65 1.53 -6.23
C ILE A 101 -2.91 2.98 -6.68
N LEU A 102 -3.57 3.14 -7.83
CA LEU A 102 -3.79 4.45 -8.45
C LEU A 102 -4.82 5.30 -7.74
N ILE A 103 -5.97 4.70 -7.47
CA ILE A 103 -7.03 5.30 -6.67
C ILE A 103 -6.87 4.72 -5.28
N LEU A 104 -6.91 5.58 -4.28
CA LEU A 104 -7.02 5.20 -2.89
C LEU A 104 -7.82 6.33 -2.24
N SER A 105 -9.01 6.02 -1.74
CA SER A 105 -9.86 7.03 -1.10
C SER A 105 -9.11 7.69 0.07
N ASP A 106 -9.13 9.01 0.14
CA ASP A 106 -8.37 9.78 1.16
C ASP A 106 -8.77 9.41 2.59
N GLY A 107 -10.02 8.96 2.79
CA GLY A 107 -10.51 8.50 4.09
C GLY A 107 -10.11 7.07 4.46
N LEU A 108 -9.62 6.26 3.52
CA LEU A 108 -9.35 4.85 3.78
C LEU A 108 -8.21 4.66 4.78
N LEU A 109 -7.04 5.28 4.56
CA LEU A 109 -5.90 5.11 5.46
C LEU A 109 -6.18 5.62 6.88
N PRO A 110 -6.79 6.81 7.08
CA PRO A 110 -7.23 7.26 8.40
C PRO A 110 -8.21 6.30 9.08
N LEU A 111 -9.15 5.73 8.32
CA LEU A 111 -10.12 4.77 8.83
C LEU A 111 -9.45 3.46 9.28
N LEU A 112 -8.53 2.92 8.48
CA LEU A 112 -7.76 1.73 8.87
C LEU A 112 -6.88 2.03 10.10
N TRP A 113 -6.27 3.21 10.15
CA TRP A 113 -5.47 3.66 11.29
C TRP A 113 -6.29 3.77 12.57
N ASP A 114 -7.54 4.22 12.49
CA ASP A 114 -8.42 4.29 13.66
C ASP A 114 -8.77 2.88 14.19
N LYS A 115 -9.11 1.94 13.30
CA LYS A 115 -9.42 0.54 13.65
C LYS A 115 -8.25 -0.19 14.33
N ARG A 116 -7.01 0.24 14.09
CA ARG A 116 -5.81 -0.34 14.72
C ARG A 116 -5.88 -0.33 16.26
N ARG A 117 -6.66 0.57 16.86
CA ARG A 117 -6.73 0.81 18.32
C ARG A 117 -7.12 -0.43 19.12
N GLU A 118 -7.75 -1.42 18.48
CA GLU A 118 -8.00 -2.73 19.09
C GLU A 118 -6.71 -3.57 19.23
N GLY A 119 -5.58 -3.04 18.79
CA GLY A 119 -4.25 -3.63 18.87
C GLY A 119 -4.00 -4.76 17.88
N ARG A 120 -4.94 -5.07 16.97
CA ARG A 120 -4.87 -6.20 16.02
C ARG A 120 -4.44 -5.74 14.63
N ALA A 121 -3.94 -6.66 13.81
CA ALA A 121 -3.71 -6.34 12.40
C ALA A 121 -5.02 -5.87 11.75
N VAL A 122 -4.96 -4.90 10.85
CA VAL A 122 -6.12 -4.39 10.11
C VAL A 122 -5.86 -4.61 8.64
N VAL A 123 -6.75 -5.30 7.93
CA VAL A 123 -6.53 -5.60 6.52
C VAL A 123 -7.81 -5.49 5.71
N VAL A 124 -7.71 -4.86 4.54
CA VAL A 124 -8.80 -4.82 3.57
C VAL A 124 -9.00 -6.20 2.95
N HIS A 125 -10.26 -6.62 2.80
CA HIS A 125 -10.62 -7.87 2.13
C HIS A 125 -11.55 -7.59 0.96
N SER A 126 -11.09 -7.92 -0.24
CA SER A 126 -11.87 -7.80 -1.48
C SER A 126 -12.43 -9.16 -1.91
N PRO A 127 -13.26 -9.22 -2.98
CA PRO A 127 -13.68 -10.50 -3.55
C PRO A 127 -12.53 -11.40 -4.03
N GLN A 128 -11.30 -10.86 -4.16
CA GLN A 128 -10.09 -11.61 -4.56
C GLN A 128 -9.27 -12.08 -3.34
N GLY A 129 -9.75 -11.85 -2.12
CA GLY A 129 -9.09 -12.21 -0.86
C GLY A 129 -8.56 -11.00 -0.09
N TYR A 130 -7.68 -11.25 0.87
CA TYR A 130 -7.02 -10.18 1.62
C TYR A 130 -6.16 -9.32 0.69
N GLN A 131 -6.03 -8.04 1.01
CA GLN A 131 -5.17 -7.08 0.33
C GLN A 131 -4.01 -6.72 1.27
N PRO A 132 -2.88 -7.47 1.26
CA PRO A 132 -1.81 -7.26 2.23
C PRO A 132 -1.15 -5.88 2.14
N PHE A 133 -1.14 -5.28 0.95
CA PHE A 133 -0.67 -3.92 0.69
C PHE A 133 -1.75 -2.85 0.90
N LEU A 134 -2.82 -3.20 1.61
CA LEU A 134 -3.80 -2.30 2.22
C LEU A 134 -4.04 -2.79 3.64
N GLY A 135 -2.94 -2.94 4.39
CA GLY A 135 -2.95 -3.53 5.71
C GLY A 135 -2.00 -2.82 6.69
N LEU A 136 -2.44 -2.75 7.94
CA LEU A 136 -1.68 -2.30 9.10
C LEU A 136 -1.35 -3.51 9.97
N TYR A 137 -0.08 -3.68 10.29
CA TYR A 137 0.42 -4.85 10.99
C TYR A 137 1.16 -4.40 12.27
N PRO A 138 0.71 -4.84 13.46
CA PRO A 138 1.45 -4.54 14.68
C PRO A 138 2.75 -5.34 14.68
N ARG A 139 3.79 -4.80 15.32
CA ARG A 139 5.13 -5.38 15.39
C ARG A 139 5.14 -6.86 15.73
N ARG A 140 4.29 -7.27 16.68
CA ARG A 140 4.18 -8.67 17.14
C ARG A 140 3.74 -9.66 16.05
N GLU A 141 3.01 -9.22 15.03
CA GLU A 141 2.57 -10.10 13.93
C GLU A 141 3.64 -10.22 12.83
N LEU A 142 4.68 -9.39 12.85
CA LEU A 142 5.69 -9.37 11.79
C LEU A 142 6.56 -10.63 11.76
N GLN A 143 6.73 -11.29 12.91
CA GLN A 143 7.43 -12.59 13.03
C GLN A 143 6.84 -13.65 12.09
N ARG A 144 5.53 -13.60 11.82
CA ARG A 144 4.86 -14.58 10.94
C ARG A 144 5.34 -14.48 9.49
N TRP A 145 5.68 -13.28 9.03
CA TRP A 145 6.25 -13.07 7.70
C TRP A 145 7.63 -13.72 7.59
N GLU A 146 8.47 -13.52 8.60
CA GLU A 146 9.81 -14.12 8.65
C GLU A 146 9.74 -15.64 8.71
N ASP A 147 8.86 -16.18 9.55
CA ASP A 147 8.66 -17.61 9.71
C ASP A 147 8.15 -18.25 8.40
N ALA A 148 7.22 -17.58 7.70
CA ALA A 148 6.73 -18.04 6.40
C ALA A 148 7.86 -18.11 5.36
N TYR A 149 8.71 -17.08 5.31
CA TYR A 149 9.87 -17.05 4.43
C TYR A 149 10.87 -18.15 4.75
N ARG A 150 11.20 -18.37 6.04
CA ARG A 150 12.08 -19.46 6.48
C ARG A 150 11.57 -20.84 6.12
N ARG A 151 10.24 -21.04 6.04
CA ARG A 151 9.60 -22.28 5.60
C ARG A 151 9.44 -22.40 4.08
N GLY A 152 9.91 -21.43 3.30
CA GLY A 152 9.75 -21.40 1.84
C GLY A 152 8.33 -21.11 1.36
N SER A 153 7.46 -20.56 2.23
CA SER A 153 6.08 -20.18 1.88
C SER A 153 6.00 -18.70 1.55
N TYR A 154 6.14 -18.36 0.27
CA TYR A 154 6.24 -16.96 -0.18
C TYR A 154 4.89 -16.28 -0.49
N LYS A 155 3.78 -17.00 -0.37
CA LYS A 155 2.44 -16.43 -0.62
C LYS A 155 2.01 -15.59 0.58
N LEU A 156 1.51 -14.37 0.32
CA LEU A 156 1.10 -13.48 1.41
C LEU A 156 -0.25 -13.84 2.02
N GLN A 157 -1.22 -14.31 1.20
CA GLN A 157 -2.59 -14.64 1.64
C GLN A 157 -2.60 -15.58 2.87
N PRO A 158 -1.90 -16.73 2.87
CA PRO A 158 -1.93 -17.64 4.03
C PRO A 158 -1.32 -17.04 5.29
N VAL A 159 -0.37 -16.12 5.17
CA VAL A 159 0.26 -15.48 6.33
C VAL A 159 -0.74 -14.52 6.98
N VAL A 160 -1.42 -13.69 6.19
CA VAL A 160 -2.47 -12.79 6.70
C VAL A 160 -3.64 -13.58 7.30
N GLU A 161 -4.02 -14.69 6.68
CA GLU A 161 -5.09 -15.57 7.17
C GLU A 161 -4.83 -16.08 8.60
N GLN A 162 -3.56 -16.32 8.94
CA GLN A 162 -3.13 -16.82 10.27
C GLN A 162 -2.95 -15.73 11.33
N MET A 163 -3.02 -14.45 10.96
CA MET A 163 -2.90 -13.32 11.90
C MET A 163 -4.18 -13.10 12.69
N ASP A 164 -4.03 -12.69 13.96
CA ASP A 164 -5.11 -12.05 14.69
C ASP A 164 -5.37 -10.66 14.09
N LYS A 165 -6.57 -10.48 13.52
CA LYS A 165 -6.87 -9.36 12.63
C LYS A 165 -8.32 -8.91 12.68
N ILE A 166 -8.50 -7.63 12.38
CA ILE A 166 -9.75 -7.02 11.95
C ILE A 166 -9.80 -7.11 10.43
N VAL A 167 -10.82 -7.79 9.92
CA VAL A 167 -11.10 -7.83 8.50
C VAL A 167 -11.99 -6.63 8.16
N CYS A 168 -11.57 -5.84 7.18
CA CYS A 168 -12.34 -4.72 6.67
C CYS A 168 -12.86 -5.07 5.27
N PRO A 169 -14.11 -5.52 5.12
CA PRO A 169 -14.67 -5.84 3.82
C PRO A 169 -14.68 -4.60 2.92
N GLN A 170 -14.25 -4.76 1.67
CA GLN A 170 -14.20 -3.65 0.71
C GLN A 170 -15.56 -2.95 0.57
N GLU A 171 -16.64 -3.70 0.37
CA GLU A 171 -17.99 -3.14 0.18
C GLU A 171 -18.45 -2.28 1.37
N SER A 172 -18.15 -2.70 2.60
CA SER A 172 -18.48 -1.93 3.81
C SER A 172 -17.70 -0.62 3.88
N LEU A 173 -16.42 -0.66 3.54
CA LEU A 173 -15.58 0.55 3.47
C LEU A 173 -16.03 1.50 2.35
N GLU A 174 -16.46 0.98 1.20
CA GLU A 174 -17.00 1.79 0.10
C GLU A 174 -18.27 2.53 0.51
N ALA A 175 -19.18 1.84 1.20
CA ALA A 175 -20.38 2.44 1.75
C ALA A 175 -20.07 3.51 2.79
N GLU A 176 -19.11 3.24 3.69
CA GLU A 176 -18.69 4.18 4.75
C GLU A 176 -18.03 5.45 4.17
N LEU A 177 -17.30 5.32 3.05
CA LEU A 177 -16.56 6.41 2.41
C LEU A 177 -17.33 7.11 1.28
N GLY A 178 -18.66 6.98 1.23
CA GLY A 178 -19.52 7.76 0.34
C GLY A 178 -19.83 7.13 -1.01
N GLY A 179 -19.52 5.84 -1.20
CA GLY A 179 -19.83 5.07 -2.41
C GLY A 179 -18.84 5.34 -3.55
N GLY A 180 -18.15 4.30 -4.01
CA GLY A 180 -17.18 4.38 -5.10
C GLY A 180 -16.02 3.42 -4.91
N PRO A 181 -15.14 3.23 -5.91
CA PRO A 181 -14.04 2.29 -5.80
C PRO A 181 -13.03 2.74 -4.73
N LEU A 182 -12.76 1.90 -3.73
CA LEU A 182 -11.74 2.21 -2.72
C LEU A 182 -10.35 2.34 -3.32
N PHE A 183 -10.04 1.41 -4.22
CA PHE A 183 -8.76 1.36 -4.87
C PHE A 183 -8.82 0.73 -6.25
N LEU A 184 -7.88 1.11 -7.11
CA LEU A 184 -7.71 0.53 -8.44
C LEU A 184 -6.23 0.25 -8.70
N ASN A 185 -5.93 -1.00 -9.04
CA ASN A 185 -4.57 -1.41 -9.39
C ASN A 185 -4.31 -1.20 -10.88
N ILE A 186 -3.22 -0.51 -11.23
CA ILE A 186 -2.76 -0.45 -12.62
C ILE A 186 -1.86 -1.64 -12.90
N ASN A 187 -2.31 -2.50 -13.81
CA ASN A 187 -1.54 -3.66 -14.24
C ASN A 187 -1.15 -3.60 -15.72
N ARG A 188 -1.93 -2.88 -16.53
CA ARG A 188 -1.76 -2.78 -17.99
C ARG A 188 -1.94 -1.34 -18.49
N PRO A 189 -1.41 -0.99 -19.68
CA PRO A 189 -1.57 0.35 -20.24
C PRO A 189 -3.05 0.71 -20.49
N GLU A 190 -3.89 -0.28 -20.74
CA GLU A 190 -5.33 -0.06 -20.93
C GLU A 190 -6.02 0.45 -19.66
N ASP A 191 -5.51 0.09 -18.46
CA ASP A 191 -6.07 0.55 -17.19
C ASP A 191 -5.90 2.07 -17.06
N LEU A 192 -4.73 2.59 -17.41
CA LEU A 192 -4.45 4.04 -17.47
C LEU A 192 -5.33 4.75 -18.50
N ARG A 193 -5.51 4.17 -19.69
CA ARG A 193 -6.34 4.77 -20.74
C ARG A 193 -7.80 4.89 -20.32
N LYS A 194 -8.36 3.83 -19.72
CA LYS A 194 -9.74 3.84 -19.21
C LYS A 194 -9.92 4.96 -18.18
N LEU A 195 -8.95 5.14 -17.29
CA LEU A 195 -9.03 6.15 -16.24
C LEU A 195 -8.90 7.57 -16.82
N ARG A 196 -7.99 7.80 -17.78
CA ARG A 196 -7.91 9.10 -18.49
C ARG A 196 -9.21 9.44 -19.23
N LEU A 197 -9.86 8.43 -19.85
CA LEU A 197 -11.14 8.63 -20.54
C LEU A 197 -12.27 8.94 -19.56
N GLN A 198 -12.31 8.27 -18.40
CA GLN A 198 -13.27 8.59 -17.34
C GLN A 198 -13.09 10.01 -16.79
N GLU A 199 -11.84 10.48 -16.65
CA GLU A 199 -11.55 11.85 -16.25
C GLU A 199 -12.01 12.88 -17.29
N LEU A 200 -11.67 12.68 -18.56
CA LEU A 200 -12.10 13.57 -19.64
C LEU A 200 -13.63 13.71 -19.69
N ASN A 201 -14.35 12.61 -19.43
CA ASN A 201 -15.81 12.62 -19.37
C ASN A 201 -16.35 13.34 -18.11
N ARG A 202 -15.66 13.27 -16.97
CA ARG A 202 -16.02 14.01 -15.74
C ARG A 202 -15.73 15.51 -15.87
N THR A 203 -14.60 15.89 -16.47
CA THR A 203 -14.25 17.29 -16.72
C THR A 203 -15.17 17.94 -17.76
N SER A 204 -15.60 17.17 -18.77
CA SER A 204 -16.61 17.62 -19.74
C SER A 204 -18.01 17.77 -19.12
N ASN A 205 -18.31 17.05 -18.04
CA ASN A 205 -19.56 17.16 -17.28
C ASN A 205 -19.47 18.14 -16.09
N GLY A 206 -18.43 18.97 -16.00
CA GLY A 206 -18.36 20.09 -15.05
C GLY A 206 -18.09 19.73 -13.59
N VAL A 207 -17.70 18.49 -13.26
CA VAL A 207 -17.35 18.11 -11.89
C VAL A 207 -15.85 18.34 -11.67
N LYS A 208 -15.50 19.43 -10.98
CA LYS A 208 -14.16 19.63 -10.41
C LYS A 208 -14.06 18.83 -9.11
N GLU A 209 -13.20 17.82 -9.09
CA GLU A 209 -12.64 17.29 -7.83
C GLU A 209 -11.47 18.21 -7.39
N PRO A 210 -11.18 18.30 -6.07
CA PRO A 210 -10.28 19.29 -5.48
C PRO A 210 -8.83 19.22 -5.97
#